data_AF-A0AAJ2NRC3-F1
#
_entry.id   AF-A0AAJ2NRC3-F1
#
_cell.length_a   1.000
_cell.length_b   1.000
_cell.length_c   1.000
_cell.angle_alpha   90.00
_cell.angle_beta   90.00
_cell.angle_gamma   90.00
#
_symmetry.space_group_name_H-M   'P 1'
#
loop_
_entity.id
_entity.type
_entity.pdbx_description
1 polymer ?
#
loop_
_entity_poly.entity_id
_entity_poly.type
_entity_poly.pdbx_seq_one_letter_code
_entity_poly.pdbx_strand_id
1 'polypeptide(L)' 'MANLWERHGFTFIIVFYLISITIQIITSLLIYEDTFEKLVMIGVQLILTTIAVFIAYKIINKLFK' A
#
# COMPACT_ATOMS: atom_id res chain seq x y z
N MET A 1 -4.14 7.65 -21.34
CA MET A 1 -3.56 7.22 -20.05
C MET A 1 -3.12 8.40 -19.20
N ALA A 2 -2.33 9.36 -19.71
CA ALA A 2 -1.89 10.54 -18.95
C ALA A 2 -3.04 11.41 -18.38
N ASN A 3 -4.06 11.78 -19.17
CA ASN A 3 -5.21 12.57 -18.69
C ASN A 3 -6.01 11.91 -17.55
N LEU A 4 -6.07 10.57 -17.53
CA LEU A 4 -6.75 9.81 -16.48
C LEU A 4 -5.90 9.77 -15.20
N TRP A 5 -4.57 9.67 -15.34
CA TRP A 5 -3.63 9.77 -14.22
C TRP A 5 -3.64 11.16 -13.59
N GLU A 6 -3.66 12.22 -14.40
CA GLU A 6 -3.76 13.60 -13.91
C GLU A 6 -5.04 13.86 -13.09
N ARG A 7 -6.17 13.28 -13.51
CA ARG A 7 -7.46 13.47 -12.81
C ARG A 7 -7.68 12.52 -11.63
N HIS A 8 -7.18 11.28 -11.70
CA HIS A 8 -7.56 10.21 -10.76
C HIS A 8 -6.38 9.41 -10.19
N GLY A 9 -5.13 9.70 -10.55
CA GLY A 9 -3.96 8.93 -10.12
C GLY A 9 -3.79 8.89 -8.60
N PHE A 10 -4.05 10.02 -7.93
CA PHE A 10 -4.02 10.09 -6.46
C PHE A 10 -5.11 9.21 -5.81
N THR A 11 -6.34 9.27 -6.32
CA THR A 11 -7.45 8.42 -5.85
C THR A 11 -7.14 6.94 -6.06
N PHE A 12 -6.56 6.57 -7.21
CA PHE A 12 -6.21 5.19 -7.52
C PHE A 12 -5.17 4.64 -6.55
N ILE A 13 -4.17 5.46 -6.16
CA ILE A 13 -3.18 5.07 -5.15
C ILE A 13 -3.81 4.88 -3.78
N ILE A 14 -4.71 5.77 -3.35
CA ILE A 14 -5.39 5.62 -2.05
C ILE A 14 -6.20 4.33 -2.01
N VAL A 15 -6.97 4.04 -3.06
CA VAL A 15 -7.77 2.80 -3.15
C VAL A 15 -6.85 1.57 -3.11
N PHE A 16 -5.76 1.59 -3.86
CA PHE A 16 -4.79 0.49 -3.86
C PHE A 16 -4.14 0.28 -2.49
N TYR A 17 -3.82 1.37 -1.78
CA TYR A 17 -3.25 1.32 -0.44
C TYR A 17 -4.23 0.72 0.58
N LEU A 18 -5.51 1.11 0.55
CA LEU A 18 -6.54 0.54 1.42
C LEU A 18 -6.75 -0.96 1.20
N ILE A 19 -6.78 -1.40 -0.07
CA ILE A 19 -6.88 -2.82 -0.41
C ILE A 19 -5.64 -3.58 0.11
N SER A 20 -4.45 -3.02 -0.09
CA SER A 20 -3.20 -3.63 0.36
C SER A 20 -3.15 -3.81 1.88
N ILE A 21 -3.58 -2.80 2.65
CA ILE A 21 -3.68 -2.90 4.11
C ILE A 21 -4.67 -3.99 4.52
N THR A 22 -5.82 -4.05 3.86
CA THR A 22 -6.86 -5.04 4.18
C THR A 22 -6.33 -6.46 3.97
N ILE A 23 -5.66 -6.72 2.84
CA ILE A 23 -5.05 -8.02 2.56
C ILE A 23 -3.95 -8.34 3.57
N GLN A 24 -3.12 -7.36 3.96
CA GLN A 24 -2.08 -7.55 4.98
C GLN A 24 -2.65 -7.96 6.32
N ILE A 25 -3.67 -7.26 6.81
CA ILE A 25 -4.33 -7.59 8.09
C ILE A 25 -4.88 -9.01 8.04
N ILE A 26 -5.59 -9.38 6.97
CA ILE A 26 -6.16 -10.73 6.82
C ILE A 26 -5.04 -11.78 6.79
N THR A 27 -3.99 -11.54 6.02
CA THR A 27 -2.87 -12.47 5.88
C THR A 27 -2.13 -12.65 7.20
N SER A 28 -1.87 -11.57 7.93
CA SER A 28 -1.24 -11.63 9.26
C SER A 28 -2.12 -12.35 10.29
N LEU A 29 -3.44 -12.21 10.22
CA LEU A 29 -4.37 -12.93 11.09
C LEU A 29 -4.38 -14.45 10.82
N LEU A 30 -4.16 -14.85 9.56
CA LEU A 30 -4.17 -16.25 9.14
C LEU A 30 -2.83 -16.97 9.37
N ILE A 31 -1.70 -16.27 9.24
CA ILE A 31 -0.37 -16.88 9.31
C ILE A 31 0.14 -16.99 10.74
N TYR A 32 -0.03 -15.92 11.52
CA TYR A 32 0.50 -15.87 12.87
C TYR A 32 -0.61 -16.31 13.83
N GLU A 33 -0.27 -17.01 14.90
CA GLU A 33 -1.21 -17.34 15.99
C GLU A 33 -1.03 -16.36 17.15
N ASP A 34 0.23 -16.04 17.47
CA ASP A 34 0.60 -15.14 18.56
C ASP A 34 0.27 -13.67 18.29
N THR A 35 -0.34 -13.04 19.30
CA THR A 35 -0.84 -11.66 19.19
C THR A 35 0.29 -10.64 19.07
N PHE A 36 1.43 -10.90 19.71
CA PHE A 36 2.60 -10.02 19.64
C PHE A 36 3.26 -10.07 18.25
N GLU A 37 3.47 -11.25 17.70
CA GLU A 37 4.06 -11.43 16.36
C GLU A 37 3.16 -10.84 15.26
N LYS A 38 1.83 -11.01 15.40
CA LYS A 38 0.83 -10.35 14.53
C LYS A 38 1.02 -8.84 14.47
N LEU A 39 1.10 -8.19 15.63
CA LEU A 39 1.21 -6.73 15.72
C LEU A 39 2.54 -6.23 15.15
N VAL A 40 3.64 -6.93 15.45
CA VAL A 40 4.97 -6.60 14.90
C VAL A 40 4.95 -6.70 13.38
N MET A 41 4.40 -7.78 12.83
CA MET A 41 4.34 -7.98 11.38
C MET A 41 3.43 -6.99 10.67
N ILE A 42 2.26 -6.68 11.24
CA ILE A 42 1.37 -5.63 10.71
C ILE A 42 2.12 -4.28 10.71
N GLY A 43 2.84 -3.96 11.78
CA GLY A 43 3.64 -2.73 11.87
C GLY A 43 4.73 -2.64 10.80
N VAL A 44 5.52 -3.71 10.63
CA VAL A 44 6.59 -3.77 9.61
C VAL A 44 6.00 -3.68 8.20
N GLN A 45 4.93 -4.43 7.92
CA GLN A 45 4.28 -4.42 6.61
C GLN A 45 3.66 -3.06 6.29
N LEU A 46 3.04 -2.38 7.25
CA LEU A 46 2.53 -1.01 7.07
C LEU A 46 3.62 -0.03 6.65
N ILE A 47 4.79 -0.08 7.31
CA ILE A 47 5.93 0.78 6.98
C ILE A 47 6.44 0.48 5.56
N LEU A 48 6.69 -0.78 5.24
CA LEU A 48 7.19 -1.20 3.93
C LEU A 48 6.21 -0.82 2.80
N THR A 49 4.92 -1.02 3.01
CA THR A 49 3.87 -0.71 2.03
C THR A 49 3.76 0.79 1.79
N THR A 50 3.87 1.59 2.86
CA THR A 50 3.84 3.05 2.76
C THR A 50 5.04 3.57 1.96
N ILE A 51 6.24 3.03 2.20
CA ILE A 51 7.45 3.38 1.43
C ILE A 51 7.29 2.96 -0.04
N ALA A 52 6.83 1.74 -0.30
CA ALA A 52 6.64 1.23 -1.65
C ALA A 52 5.64 2.07 -2.45
N VAL A 53 4.50 2.42 -1.85
CA VAL A 53 3.47 3.27 -2.48
C VAL A 53 4.00 4.68 -2.75
N PHE A 54 4.79 5.25 -1.84
CA PHE A 54 5.40 6.56 -2.05
C PHE A 54 6.40 6.55 -3.22
N ILE A 55 7.24 5.51 -3.31
CA ILE A 55 8.18 5.34 -4.42
C ILE A 55 7.41 5.15 -5.74
N ALA A 56 6.39 4.29 -5.75
CA ALA A 56 5.55 4.07 -6.92
C ALA A 56 4.89 5.37 -7.39
N TYR A 57 4.29 6.14 -6.47
CA TYR A 57 3.73 7.45 -6.79
C TYR A 57 4.75 8.38 -7.45
N LYS A 58 5.96 8.48 -6.87
CA LYS A 58 7.02 9.34 -7.39
C LYS A 58 7.50 8.89 -8.78
N ILE A 59 7.63 7.59 -9.02
CA ILE A 59 8.01 7.04 -10.33
C ILE A 59 6.93 7.33 -11.36
N ILE A 60 5.67 7.04 -11.05
CA ILE A 60 4.55 7.25 -11.98
C ILE A 60 4.40 8.73 -12.30
N ASN A 61 4.46 9.62 -11.30
CA ASN A 61 4.45 11.07 -11.56
C ASN A 61 5.64 11.57 -12.36
N LYS A 62 6.77 10.87 -12.41
CA LYS A 62 7.90 11.23 -13.28
C LYS A 62 7.71 10.73 -14.71
N LEU A 63 6.98 9.63 -14.90
CA LEU A 63 6.73 9.02 -16.21
C LEU A 63 5.58 9.70 -16.97
N PHE A 64 4.59 10.23 -16.25
CA PHE A 64 3.40 10.87 -16.82
C PHE A 64 3.43 12.40 -16.80
N LYS A 65 4.59 13.00 -16.47
CA LYS A 65 4.86 14.44 -16.56
C LYS A 65 5.70 14.72 -17.80
#